data_AF-A0A963UJQ1-F1
#
_entry.id   AF-A0A963UJQ1-F1
#
_cell.length_a   1.000
_cell.length_b   1.000
_cell.length_c   1.000
_cell.angle_alpha   90.00
_cell.angle_beta   90.00
_cell.angle_gamma   90.00
#
_symmetry.space_group_name_H-M   'P 1'
#
loop_
_entity.id
_entity.type
_entity.pdbx_description
1 polymer ?
#
loop_
_entity_poly.entity_id
_entity_poly.type
_entity_poly.pdbx_seq_one_letter_code
_entity_poly.pdbx_strand_id
1 'polypeptide(L)'
;MGKSYPGVRANDDVSFAIGAGEVHALLGENGAGKSTLVKMIYGLVRPDEGRMILRGAPYAPAEPRAARAAGVAMVFQHFSLFEAL
;
A
#
# COMPACT_ATOMS: atom_id res chain seq x y z
N MET A 1 -2.33 -11.07 -2.85
CA MET A 1 -2.28 -9.86 -3.72
C MET A 1 -0.90 -9.75 -4.34
N GLY A 2 -0.81 -9.39 -5.61
CA GLY A 2 0.46 -9.41 -6.35
C GLY A 2 0.75 -8.14 -7.14
N LYS A 3 2.04 -7.86 -7.28
CA LYS A 3 2.57 -6.77 -8.11
C LYS A 3 3.91 -7.15 -8.72
N SER A 4 4.00 -7.01 -10.03
CA SER A 4 5.22 -7.23 -10.81
C SER A 4 5.65 -5.93 -11.51
N TYR A 5 6.96 -5.80 -11.65
CA TYR A 5 7.63 -4.82 -12.51
C TYR A 5 8.55 -5.58 -13.47
N PRO A 6 9.02 -4.98 -14.57
CA PRO A 6 9.95 -5.66 -15.48
C PRO A 6 11.14 -6.27 -14.72
N GLY A 7 11.28 -7.59 -14.80
CA GLY A 7 12.37 -8.34 -14.16
C GLY A 7 12.21 -8.64 -12.66
N VAL A 8 11.13 -8.23 -12.00
CA VAL A 8 10.93 -8.51 -10.55
C VAL A 8 9.46 -8.65 -10.16
N ARG A 9 9.14 -9.69 -9.38
CA ARG A 9 7.85 -9.80 -8.67
C ARG A 9 8.02 -9.11 -7.31
N ALA A 10 7.58 -7.86 -7.22
CA ALA A 10 7.73 -7.06 -6.00
C ALA A 10 6.83 -7.54 -4.86
N ASN A 11 5.63 -8.01 -5.17
CA ASN A 11 4.77 -8.72 -4.22
C ASN A 11 4.23 -9.97 -4.92
N ASP A 12 4.40 -11.13 -4.29
CA ASP A 12 3.96 -12.43 -4.79
C ASP A 12 3.03 -13.05 -3.75
N ASP A 13 1.75 -13.21 -4.13
CA ASP A 13 0.67 -13.72 -3.30
C ASP A 13 0.65 -13.24 -1.82
N VAL A 14 0.78 -11.93 -1.61
CA VAL A 14 0.79 -11.36 -0.25
C VAL A 14 -0.62 -11.27 0.32
N SER A 15 -0.83 -11.82 1.51
CA SER A 15 -2.11 -11.79 2.22
C SER A 15 -1.91 -11.46 3.70
N PHE A 16 -2.71 -10.53 4.23
CA PHE A 16 -2.75 -10.21 5.65
C PHE A 16 -4.10 -9.55 5.98
N ALA A 17 -4.41 -9.46 7.27
CA ALA A 17 -5.54 -8.70 7.79
C ALA A 17 -5.07 -7.80 8.95
N ILE A 18 -5.76 -6.68 9.14
CA ILE A 18 -5.57 -5.78 10.30
C ILE A 18 -6.96 -5.48 10.85
N GLY A 19 -7.16 -5.79 12.13
CA GLY A 19 -8.36 -5.50 12.89
C GLY A 19 -8.39 -4.05 13.41
N ALA A 20 -9.56 -3.62 13.87
CA ALA A 20 -9.69 -2.31 14.51
C ALA A 20 -8.91 -2.30 15.84
N GLY A 21 -8.09 -1.27 16.05
CA GLY A 21 -7.26 -1.12 17.25
C GLY A 21 -5.95 -1.91 17.24
N GLU A 22 -5.65 -2.63 16.16
CA GLU A 22 -4.40 -3.37 16.01
C GLU A 22 -3.28 -2.50 15.40
N VAL A 23 -2.05 -2.78 15.82
CA VAL A 23 -0.84 -2.18 15.26
C VAL A 23 0.06 -3.29 14.75
N HIS A 24 0.27 -3.36 13.44
CA HIS A 24 1.12 -4.37 12.81
C HIS A 24 2.40 -3.76 12.27
N ALA A 25 3.51 -4.47 12.45
CA ALA A 25 4.79 -4.13 11.85
C ALA A 25 4.99 -4.92 10.55
N LEU A 26 5.27 -4.21 9.45
CA LEU A 26 5.69 -4.83 8.19
C LEU A 26 7.22 -4.76 8.10
N LEU A 27 7.88 -5.88 8.37
CA LEU A 27 9.34 -6.00 8.41
C LEU A 27 9.87 -6.84 7.24
N GLY A 28 11.12 -6.59 6.87
CA GLY A 28 11.80 -7.27 5.78
C GLY A 28 12.94 -6.44 5.23
N GLU A 29 13.82 -7.05 4.43
CA GLU A 29 14.98 -6.38 3.84
C GLU A 29 14.60 -5.32 2.79
N ASN A 30 15.57 -4.50 2.39
CA ASN A 30 15.39 -3.59 1.27
C ASN A 30 15.11 -4.38 0.00
N GLY A 31 14.12 -3.95 -0.78
CA GLY A 31 13.67 -4.69 -1.97
C GLY A 31 12.60 -5.75 -1.70
N ALA A 32 12.30 -6.11 -0.45
CA ALA A 32 11.28 -7.13 -0.11
C ALA A 32 9.81 -6.74 -0.43
N GLY A 33 9.57 -5.65 -1.16
CA GLY A 33 8.21 -5.26 -1.58
C GLY A 33 7.38 -4.48 -0.57
N LYS A 34 7.94 -4.09 0.58
CA LYS A 34 7.22 -3.36 1.64
C LYS A 34 6.58 -2.06 1.13
N SER A 35 7.38 -1.20 0.52
CA SER A 35 6.89 0.08 0.01
C SER A 35 5.90 -0.10 -1.15
N THR A 36 6.05 -1.15 -1.96
CA THR A 36 5.08 -1.50 -3.01
C THR A 36 3.73 -1.86 -2.41
N LEU A 37 3.70 -2.69 -1.37
CA LEU A 37 2.47 -3.07 -0.68
C LEU A 37 1.73 -1.86 -0.10
N VAL A 38 2.44 -0.99 0.63
CA VAL A 38 1.84 0.20 1.25
C VAL A 38 1.35 1.18 0.17
N LYS A 39 2.10 1.35 -0.93
CA LYS A 39 1.68 2.16 -2.10
C LYS A 39 0.41 1.62 -2.76
N MET A 40 0.22 0.30 -2.83
CA MET A 40 -1.02 -0.29 -3.35
C MET A 40 -2.22 0.00 -2.44
N ILE A 41 -2.06 -0.16 -1.13
CA ILE A 41 -3.11 0.14 -0.15
C ILE A 41 -3.56 1.61 -0.24
N TYR A 42 -2.62 2.53 -0.51
CA TYR A 42 -2.92 3.95 -0.61
C TYR A 42 -3.33 4.41 -2.02
N GLY A 43 -3.38 3.52 -3.01
CA GLY A 43 -3.79 3.87 -4.37
C GLY A 43 -2.74 4.62 -5.21
N LEU A 44 -1.46 4.52 -4.85
CA LEU A 44 -0.34 5.04 -5.67
C LEU A 44 0.13 4.04 -6.72
N VAL A 45 -0.12 2.76 -6.51
CA VAL A 45 0.23 1.67 -7.41
C VAL A 45 -0.99 0.78 -7.55
N ARG A 46 -1.38 0.45 -8.77
CA ARG A 46 -2.45 -0.54 -8.99
C ARG A 46 -1.86 -1.96 -8.85
N PRO A 47 -2.45 -2.84 -8.02
CA PRO A 47 -2.08 -4.25 -8.01
C PRO A 47 -2.37 -4.92 -9.35
N ASP A 48 -1.60 -5.93 -9.70
CA ASP A 48 -1.85 -6.71 -10.91
C ASP A 48 -2.89 -7.82 -10.64
N GLU A 49 -2.92 -8.34 -9.42
CA GLU A 49 -3.79 -9.45 -9.02
C GLU A 49 -4.22 -9.41 -7.54
N GLY A 50 -5.40 -9.95 -7.26
CA GLY A 50 -6.00 -10.06 -5.92
C GLY A 50 -7.03 -8.96 -5.61
N ARG A 51 -7.41 -8.85 -4.34
CA ARG A 51 -8.41 -7.87 -3.86
C ARG A 51 -8.07 -7.36 -2.45
N MET A 52 -8.49 -6.14 -2.15
CA MET A 52 -8.49 -5.61 -0.78
C MET A 52 -9.93 -5.40 -0.31
N ILE A 53 -10.14 -5.49 0.99
CA ILE A 53 -11.42 -5.26 1.65
C ILE A 53 -11.16 -4.28 2.79
N LEU A 54 -11.95 -3.21 2.87
CA LEU A 54 -11.89 -2.24 3.95
C LEU A 54 -13.26 -2.20 4.63
N ARG A 55 -13.32 -2.55 5.92
CA ARG A 55 -14.56 -2.54 6.73
C ARG A 55 -15.71 -3.32 6.08
N GLY A 56 -15.39 -4.48 5.50
CA GLY A 56 -16.36 -5.37 4.85
C GLY A 56 -16.74 -5.01 3.40
N ALA A 57 -16.27 -3.87 2.88
CA ALA A 57 -16.54 -3.46 1.50
C ALA A 57 -15.31 -3.67 0.59
N PRO A 58 -15.50 -3.97 -0.70
CA PRO A 58 -14.40 -3.98 -1.67
C PRO A 58 -13.64 -2.65 -1.66
N TYR A 59 -12.31 -2.72 -1.65
CA TYR A 59 -11.44 -1.56 -1.59
C TYR A 59 -10.44 -1.58 -2.75
N ALA A 60 -10.51 -0.60 -3.63
CA ALA A 60 -9.65 -0.45 -4.80
C ALA A 60 -9.52 1.04 -5.16
N PRO A 61 -8.81 1.85 -4.35
CA PRO A 61 -8.67 3.29 -4.61
C PRO A 61 -7.91 3.52 -5.93
N ALA A 62 -8.46 4.35 -6.81
CA ALA A 62 -7.81 4.73 -8.07
C ALA A 62 -6.67 5.74 -7.87
N GLU A 63 -6.72 6.50 -6.77
CA GLU A 63 -5.75 7.54 -6.43
C GLU A 63 -5.71 7.80 -4.91
N PRO A 64 -4.65 8.45 -4.39
CA PRO A 64 -4.51 8.78 -2.96
C PRO A 64 -5.69 9.55 -2.34
N ARG A 65 -6.35 10.40 -3.13
CA ARG A 65 -7.51 11.17 -2.64
C ARG A 65 -8.67 10.25 -2.26
N ALA A 66 -8.91 9.21 -3.05
CA ALA A 66 -9.94 8.21 -2.76
C ALA A 66 -9.61 7.39 -1.51
N ALA A 67 -8.34 7.00 -1.33
CA ALA A 67 -7.88 6.30 -0.13
C ALA A 67 -8.11 7.15 1.14
N ARG A 68 -7.73 8.44 1.09
CA ARG A 68 -7.98 9.37 2.20
C ARG A 68 -9.46 9.55 2.51
N ALA A 69 -10.31 9.69 1.48
CA ALA A 69 -11.76 9.79 1.66
C ALA A 69 -12.35 8.53 2.33
N ALA A 70 -11.74 7.36 2.11
CA ALA A 70 -12.10 6.12 2.77
C ALA A 70 -11.48 5.94 4.18
N GLY A 71 -10.74 6.94 4.67
CA GLY A 71 -10.11 6.90 6.00
C GLY A 71 -8.75 6.20 6.05
N VAL A 72 -8.10 5.98 4.91
CA VAL A 72 -6.74 5.42 4.81
C VAL A 72 -5.74 6.56 4.59
N ALA A 73 -4.81 6.73 5.53
CA ALA A 73 -3.74 7.71 5.44
C ALA A 73 -2.37 7.03 5.32
N MET A 74 -1.43 7.70 4.67
CA MET A 74 -0.04 7.25 4.52
C MET A 74 0.89 8.39 4.92
N VAL A 75 1.91 8.06 5.72
CA VAL A 75 3.08 8.91 5.94
C VAL A 75 4.20 8.42 5.03
N PHE A 76 4.77 9.32 4.24
CA PHE A 76 5.82 8.98 3.28
C PHE A 76 7.20 8.92 3.94
N GLN A 77 8.04 7.97 3.51
CA GLN A 77 9.39 7.78 4.05
C GLN A 77 10.31 8.98 3.79
N HIS A 78 10.13 9.68 2.66
CA HIS A 78 10.78 10.95 2.40
C HIS A 78 9.75 12.07 2.54
N PHE A 79 10.00 12.96 3.50
CA PHE A 79 9.24 14.20 3.65
C PHE A 79 9.68 15.19 2.56
N SER A 80 8.82 15.46 1.58
CA SER A 80 8.95 16.68 0.78
C SER A 80 8.30 17.80 1.58
N LEU A 81 9.08 18.46 2.45
CA LEU A 81 8.54 19.54 3.28
C LEU A 81 8.48 20.85 2.47
N PHE A 82 9.57 21.30 1.84
CA PHE A 82 9.63 22.30 0.76
C PHE A 82 11.02 22.17 0.07
N GLU A 83 11.15 22.50 -1.22
CA GLU A 83 12.48 22.84 -1.76
C GLU A 83 12.92 24.14 -1.09
N ALA A 84 14.13 24.17 -0.53
CA ALA A 84 14.73 25.42 -0.08
C ALA A 84 14.95 26.30 -1.32
N LEU A 85 14.30 27.47 -1.35
CA LEU A 85 14.62 28.58 -2.26
C LEU A 85 16.05 29.08 -2.00
#